data_AF-A0A494XG05-F1
#
_entry.id   AF-A0A494XG05-F1
#
_cell.length_a   1.000
_cell.length_b   1.000
_cell.length_c   1.000
_cell.angle_alpha   90.00
_cell.angle_beta   90.00
_cell.angle_gamma   90.00
#
_symmetry.space_group_name_H-M   'P 1'
#
loop_
_entity.id
_entity.type
_entity.pdbx_description
1 polymer ?
#
loop_
_entity_poly.entity_id
_entity_poly.type
_entity_poly.pdbx_seq_one_letter_code
_entity_poly.pdbx_strand_id
1 'polypeptide(L)'
;MQTQRWTRVSEVDVGGSNGMMWVPAVDIMTVGRIYRIQVLPDGHRQQRWFPDGVPAAGCTADGAPTLSRNGSPLVMPELAVGALIGRIGGSTADDVVDKERMFVFSIGQYCVFQVPEVPKAGALFLTGNEARAFVNLFKGTLKVSIEQAL
;
A
#
# COMPACT_ATOMS: atom_id res chain seq x y z
N MET A 1 -16.04 -27.58 7.13
CA MET A 1 -15.41 -26.37 6.57
C MET A 1 -13.91 -26.56 6.61
N GLN A 2 -13.21 -26.57 5.48
CA GLN A 2 -11.75 -26.53 5.48
C GLN A 2 -11.31 -25.09 5.77
N THR A 3 -10.49 -24.90 6.79
CA THR A 3 -9.88 -23.59 7.08
C THR A 3 -8.79 -23.34 6.05
N GLN A 4 -8.93 -22.26 5.27
CA GLN A 4 -7.88 -21.81 4.36
C GLN A 4 -6.59 -21.60 5.15
N ARG A 5 -5.50 -22.24 4.71
CA ARG A 5 -4.18 -22.04 5.29
C ARG A 5 -3.46 -20.91 4.57
N TRP A 6 -2.72 -20.12 5.35
CA TRP A 6 -1.95 -18.97 4.89
C TRP A 6 -0.48 -19.18 5.23
N THR A 7 0.41 -18.78 4.33
CA THR A 7 1.85 -18.76 4.56
C THR A 7 2.36 -17.34 4.42
N ARG A 8 3.02 -16.82 5.45
CA ARG A 8 3.66 -15.50 5.40
C ARG A 8 4.77 -15.52 4.35
N VAL A 9 4.69 -14.59 3.41
CA VAL A 9 5.69 -14.40 2.36
C VAL A 9 6.54 -13.16 2.61
N SER A 10 6.01 -12.18 3.35
CA SER A 10 6.75 -10.95 3.68
C SER A 10 6.19 -10.23 4.90
N GLU A 11 7.03 -9.41 5.52
CA GLU A 11 6.70 -8.44 6.55
C GLU A 11 7.56 -7.20 6.32
N VAL A 12 6.94 -6.03 6.17
CA VAL A 12 7.64 -4.77 5.82
C VAL A 12 7.09 -3.59 6.59
N ASP A 13 7.95 -2.61 6.85
CA ASP A 13 7.57 -1.30 7.36
C ASP A 13 7.34 -0.33 6.20
N VAL A 14 6.12 0.19 6.07
CA VAL A 14 5.70 1.12 5.00
C VAL A 14 5.66 2.54 5.55
N GLY A 15 6.30 3.49 4.86
CA GLY A 15 6.47 4.87 5.31
C GLY A 15 7.88 5.13 5.88
N GLY A 16 8.04 6.24 6.61
CA GLY A 16 9.31 6.63 7.23
C GLY A 16 10.26 7.43 6.34
N SER A 17 11.40 7.82 6.89
CA SER A 17 12.41 8.71 6.28
C SER A 17 13.24 8.07 5.16
N ASN A 18 12.77 6.97 4.58
CA ASN A 18 13.48 6.14 3.61
C ASN A 18 13.58 6.85 2.24
N GLY A 19 12.86 7.96 2.05
CA GLY A 19 12.83 8.76 0.81
C GLY A 19 12.16 8.06 -0.38
N MET A 20 11.72 6.82 -0.20
CA MET A 20 11.05 6.02 -1.25
C MET A 20 9.54 6.24 -1.18
N MET A 21 8.99 6.75 -2.28
CA MET A 21 7.53 6.86 -2.47
C MET A 21 6.83 5.49 -2.43
N TRP A 22 7.48 4.43 -2.91
CA TRP A 22 6.93 3.08 -2.99
C TRP A 22 7.88 2.09 -2.32
N VAL A 23 7.41 1.40 -1.29
CA VAL A 23 8.20 0.41 -0.56
C VAL A 23 8.04 -0.97 -1.22
N PRO A 24 9.12 -1.63 -1.66
CA PRO A 24 9.04 -2.99 -2.17
C PRO A 24 8.62 -3.94 -1.04
N ALA A 25 7.58 -4.74 -1.28
CA ALA A 25 7.00 -5.64 -0.29
C ALA A 25 7.13 -7.12 -0.66
N VAL A 26 7.03 -7.48 -1.94
CA VAL A 26 7.25 -8.84 -2.46
C VAL A 26 7.91 -8.72 -3.81
N ASP A 27 8.95 -9.50 -4.10
CA ASP A 27 9.70 -9.39 -5.36
C ASP A 27 8.90 -9.84 -6.58
N ILE A 28 8.07 -10.88 -6.42
CA ILE A 28 7.26 -11.43 -7.52
C ILE A 28 5.91 -11.89 -6.98
N MET A 29 4.84 -11.30 -7.52
CA MET A 29 3.47 -11.75 -7.32
C MET A 29 3.10 -12.82 -8.35
N THR A 30 2.56 -13.95 -7.91
CA THR A 30 2.17 -15.04 -8.81
C THR A 30 0.73 -14.86 -9.28
N VAL A 31 0.52 -14.76 -10.60
CA VAL A 31 -0.80 -14.65 -11.24
C VAL A 31 -1.74 -15.76 -10.75
N GLY A 32 -2.99 -15.38 -10.48
CA GLY A 32 -4.04 -16.31 -10.05
C GLY A 32 -3.93 -16.78 -8.60
N ARG A 33 -2.83 -16.49 -7.88
CA ARG A 33 -2.72 -16.77 -6.44
C ARG A 33 -3.46 -15.72 -5.63
N ILE A 34 -3.97 -16.15 -4.48
CA ILE A 34 -4.65 -15.29 -3.52
C ILE A 34 -3.66 -14.86 -2.45
N TYR A 35 -3.62 -13.56 -2.18
CA TYR A 35 -2.81 -12.96 -1.13
C TYR A 35 -3.70 -12.23 -0.13
N ARG A 36 -3.22 -12.19 1.11
CA ARG A 36 -3.76 -11.41 2.21
C ARG A 36 -2.70 -10.40 2.63
N ILE A 37 -3.10 -9.14 2.73
CA ILE A 37 -2.29 -8.05 3.25
C ILE A 37 -2.98 -7.53 4.49
N GLN A 38 -2.23 -7.41 5.59
CA GLN A 38 -2.76 -6.93 6.85
C GLN A 38 -1.77 -6.00 7.54
N VAL A 39 -2.25 -4.84 7.98
CA VAL A 39 -1.48 -3.98 8.87
C VAL A 39 -1.54 -4.59 10.27
N LEU A 40 -0.36 -4.91 10.81
CA LEU A 40 -0.23 -5.52 12.13
C LEU A 40 -0.64 -4.51 13.21
N PRO A 41 -1.14 -4.96 14.37
CA PRO A 41 -1.37 -4.05 15.49
C PRO A 41 -0.04 -3.65 16.15
N ASP A 42 -0.01 -2.45 16.75
CA ASP A 42 1.06 -2.04 17.68
C ASP A 42 0.54 -2.22 19.11
N GLY A 43 0.77 -3.42 19.66
CA GLY A 43 0.14 -3.86 20.90
C GLY A 43 -1.39 -3.89 20.79
N HIS A 44 -2.07 -3.03 21.56
CA HIS A 44 -3.54 -2.88 21.52
C HIS A 44 -4.02 -1.69 20.70
N ARG A 45 -3.12 -1.02 19.96
CA ARG A 45 -3.44 0.20 19.20
C ARG A 45 -3.32 -0.05 17.71
N GLN A 46 -4.17 0.62 16.94
CA GLN A 46 -3.99 0.73 15.50
C GLN A 46 -2.77 1.62 15.23
N GLN A 47 -1.90 1.15 14.35
CA GLN A 47 -0.78 1.94 13.86
C GLN A 47 -1.29 3.17 13.11
N ARG A 48 -0.50 4.25 13.19
CA ARG A 48 -0.83 5.52 12.55
C ARG A 48 0.41 6.09 11.86
N TRP A 49 0.17 6.74 10.74
CA TRP A 49 1.14 7.60 10.08
C TRP A 49 0.56 8.99 9.86
N PHE A 50 1.43 9.94 9.53
CA PHE A 50 1.14 11.36 9.53
C PHE A 50 1.54 11.92 8.17
N PRO A 51 0.62 11.91 7.20
CA PRO A 51 0.74 12.71 5.99
C PRO A 51 0.91 14.20 6.35
N ASP A 52 1.56 14.97 5.48
CA ASP A 52 1.81 16.39 5.76
C ASP A 52 0.51 17.18 5.98
N GLY A 53 0.48 18.11 6.93
CA GLY A 53 -0.73 18.88 7.24
C GLY A 53 -1.90 18.08 7.85
N VAL A 54 -1.71 16.80 8.19
CA VAL A 54 -2.68 16.03 8.98
C VAL A 54 -2.65 16.49 10.44
N PRO A 55 -3.81 16.55 11.14
CA PRO A 55 -3.86 16.83 12.57
C PRO A 55 -2.93 15.92 13.38
N ALA A 56 -2.55 16.36 14.58
CA ALA A 56 -1.68 15.59 15.49
C ALA A 56 -2.19 14.17 15.80
N ALA A 57 -3.47 13.86 15.52
CA ALA A 57 -4.04 12.53 15.65
C ALA A 57 -3.53 11.53 14.59
N GLY A 58 -2.98 11.96 13.46
CA GLY A 58 -2.57 11.09 12.35
C GLY A 58 -3.75 10.37 11.68
N CYS A 59 -3.45 9.47 10.74
CA CYS A 59 -4.43 8.57 10.14
C CYS A 59 -3.99 7.10 10.23
N THR A 60 -4.96 6.20 10.18
CA THR A 60 -4.72 4.75 10.11
C THR A 60 -4.45 4.34 8.67
N ALA A 61 -4.25 3.04 8.43
CA ALA A 61 -4.14 2.50 7.09
C ALA A 61 -5.39 2.71 6.22
N ASP A 62 -6.55 3.03 6.80
CA ASP A 62 -7.77 3.35 6.04
C ASP A 62 -7.83 4.82 5.61
N GLY A 63 -6.84 5.63 6.02
CA GLY A 63 -6.72 7.04 5.66
C GLY A 63 -7.56 8.00 6.52
N ALA A 64 -7.54 9.27 6.14
CA ALA A 64 -8.31 10.35 6.76
C ALA A 64 -9.32 10.92 5.76
N PRO A 65 -10.60 10.48 5.80
CA PRO A 65 -11.60 10.91 4.81
C PRO A 65 -11.94 12.40 4.89
N THR A 66 -11.62 13.06 6.00
CA THR A 66 -11.84 14.50 6.20
C THR A 66 -10.71 15.36 5.64
N LEU A 67 -9.59 14.77 5.21
CA LEU A 67 -8.47 15.50 4.62
C LEU A 67 -8.64 15.59 3.10
N SER A 68 -8.48 16.79 2.56
CA SER A 68 -8.44 17.06 1.12
C SER A 68 -7.13 17.74 0.75
N ARG A 69 -6.63 17.45 -0.46
CA ARG A 69 -5.42 18.07 -1.03
C ARG A 69 -5.69 19.17 -2.05
N ASN A 70 -6.89 19.78 -1.99
CA ASN A 70 -7.31 20.99 -2.74
C ASN A 70 -6.50 21.26 -4.03
N GLY A 71 -6.83 20.55 -5.11
CA GLY A 71 -6.18 20.74 -6.42
C GLY A 71 -4.93 19.89 -6.67
N SER A 72 -4.42 19.15 -5.68
CA SER A 72 -3.35 18.17 -5.89
C SER A 72 -3.93 16.76 -5.97
N PRO A 73 -3.89 16.10 -7.15
CA PRO A 73 -4.49 14.79 -7.32
C PRO A 73 -3.73 13.72 -6.51
N LEU A 74 -4.48 12.90 -5.78
CA LEU A 74 -3.96 11.71 -5.11
C LEU A 74 -3.61 10.63 -6.14
N VAL A 75 -2.82 9.62 -5.74
CA VAL A 75 -2.56 8.45 -6.57
C VAL A 75 -3.87 7.73 -6.93
N MET A 76 -4.76 7.57 -5.94
CA MET A 76 -6.13 7.06 -6.11
C MET A 76 -7.12 8.12 -5.63
N PRO A 77 -7.70 8.94 -6.54
CA PRO A 77 -8.56 10.07 -6.21
C PRO A 77 -9.80 9.72 -5.39
N GLU A 78 -10.30 8.50 -5.51
CA GLU A 78 -11.49 7.97 -4.83
C GLU A 78 -11.22 7.52 -3.38
N LEU A 79 -9.95 7.46 -2.96
CA LEU A 79 -9.57 7.02 -1.61
C LEU A 79 -9.20 8.21 -0.73
N ALA A 80 -9.35 8.02 0.59
CA ALA A 80 -8.92 8.99 1.58
C ALA A 80 -7.39 9.22 1.54
N VAL A 81 -6.95 10.41 1.95
CA VAL A 81 -5.52 10.70 2.09
C VAL A 81 -4.90 9.80 3.16
N GLY A 82 -3.75 9.22 2.84
CA GLY A 82 -3.04 8.29 3.72
C GLY A 82 -3.66 6.91 3.82
N ALA A 83 -4.63 6.55 2.97
CA ALA A 83 -5.06 5.15 2.86
C ALA A 83 -3.89 4.29 2.31
N LEU A 84 -3.64 3.11 2.87
CA LEU A 84 -2.64 2.18 2.36
C LEU A 84 -3.12 1.65 0.99
N ILE A 85 -2.25 1.76 -0.01
CA ILE A 85 -2.48 1.29 -1.37
C ILE A 85 -1.35 0.39 -1.83
N GLY A 86 -1.67 -0.50 -2.76
CA GLY A 86 -0.73 -1.42 -3.38
C GLY A 86 -0.57 -1.15 -4.86
N ARG A 87 0.60 -1.54 -5.38
CA ARG A 87 0.88 -1.56 -6.81
C ARG A 87 1.56 -2.87 -7.18
N ILE A 88 1.05 -3.56 -8.20
CA ILE A 88 1.69 -4.76 -8.77
C ILE A 88 2.33 -4.41 -10.10
N GLY A 89 3.58 -4.83 -10.25
CA GLY A 89 4.38 -4.61 -11.44
C GLY A 89 5.12 -3.29 -11.43
N GLY A 90 5.82 -3.06 -12.53
CA GLY A 90 6.67 -1.90 -12.74
C GLY A 90 8.13 -2.11 -12.30
N SER A 91 8.92 -1.07 -12.52
CA SER A 91 10.36 -0.95 -12.28
C SER A 91 10.66 0.43 -11.71
N THR A 92 11.78 0.57 -11.00
CA THR A 92 12.30 1.88 -10.59
C THR A 92 12.65 2.78 -11.79
N ALA A 93 12.72 2.21 -12.99
CA ALA A 93 13.01 2.89 -14.25
C ALA A 93 11.80 3.06 -15.19
N ASP A 94 10.56 2.79 -14.73
CA ASP A 94 9.39 2.84 -15.62
C ASP A 94 9.18 4.24 -16.23
N ASP A 95 9.05 4.26 -17.55
CA ASP A 95 8.59 5.42 -18.31
C ASP A 95 7.05 5.41 -18.44
N VAL A 96 6.47 6.48 -19.02
CA VAL A 96 5.03 6.72 -19.16
C VAL A 96 4.28 5.50 -19.72
N VAL A 97 4.83 4.83 -20.73
CA VAL A 97 4.21 3.66 -21.38
C VAL A 97 4.12 2.45 -20.44
N ASP A 98 5.07 2.29 -19.53
CA ASP A 98 5.06 1.19 -18.57
C ASP A 98 4.11 1.44 -17.39
N LYS A 99 3.75 2.70 -17.13
CA LYS A 99 2.81 3.05 -16.06
C LYS A 99 1.40 2.54 -16.33
N GLU A 100 0.99 2.49 -17.59
CA GLU A 100 -0.33 1.96 -18.00
C GLU A 100 -0.45 0.45 -17.79
N ARG A 101 0.67 -0.24 -17.56
CA ARG A 101 0.72 -1.69 -17.34
C ARG A 101 0.77 -2.07 -15.86
N MET A 102 0.75 -1.09 -14.96
CA MET A 102 0.76 -1.30 -13.52
C MET A 102 -0.66 -1.44 -13.00
N PHE A 103 -0.85 -2.32 -12.01
CA PHE A 103 -2.13 -2.46 -11.32
C PHE A 103 -2.06 -1.83 -9.93
N VAL A 104 -2.76 -0.71 -9.73
CA VAL A 104 -2.85 0.00 -8.45
C VAL A 104 -4.20 -0.28 -7.80
N PHE A 105 -4.22 -0.54 -6.50
CA PHE A 105 -5.43 -0.95 -5.78
C PHE A 105 -5.42 -0.51 -4.31
N SER A 106 -6.62 -0.36 -3.74
CA SER A 106 -6.82 -0.05 -2.32
C SER A 106 -6.51 -1.24 -1.42
N ILE A 107 -5.82 -1.03 -0.30
CA ILE A 107 -5.55 -2.07 0.70
C ILE A 107 -6.25 -1.76 2.03
N GLY A 108 -6.05 -0.57 2.60
CA GLY A 108 -6.56 -0.27 3.94
C GLY A 108 -5.87 -1.06 5.06
N GLN A 109 -6.58 -1.28 6.16
CA GLN A 109 -6.10 -2.10 7.29
C GLN A 109 -5.97 -3.60 6.93
N TYR A 110 -6.79 -4.09 6.00
CA TYR A 110 -6.89 -5.49 5.62
C TYR A 110 -7.40 -5.64 4.18
N CYS A 111 -6.72 -6.47 3.38
CA CYS A 111 -7.11 -6.78 2.01
C CYS A 111 -6.87 -8.25 1.71
N VAL A 112 -7.79 -8.90 0.99
CA VAL A 112 -7.58 -10.19 0.34
C VAL A 112 -7.90 -10.03 -1.14
N PHE A 113 -6.98 -10.41 -2.01
CA PHE A 113 -7.15 -10.27 -3.45
C PHE A 113 -6.50 -11.44 -4.18
N GLN A 114 -7.02 -11.73 -5.37
CA GLN A 114 -6.38 -12.62 -6.33
C GLN A 114 -5.53 -11.79 -7.29
N VAL A 115 -4.28 -12.18 -7.54
CA VAL A 115 -3.41 -11.47 -8.47
C VAL A 115 -4.03 -11.55 -9.87
N PRO A 116 -4.39 -10.40 -10.48
CA PRO A 116 -5.01 -10.40 -11.80
C PRO A 116 -4.00 -10.84 -12.88
N GLU A 117 -4.52 -11.26 -14.03
CA GLU A 117 -3.71 -11.39 -15.23
C GLU A 117 -3.30 -10.00 -15.72
N VAL A 118 -2.08 -9.59 -15.40
CA VAL A 118 -1.50 -8.31 -15.84
C VAL A 118 -0.26 -8.57 -16.70
N PRO A 119 0.00 -7.77 -17.74
CA PRO A 119 1.12 -7.99 -18.66
C PRO A 119 2.50 -8.04 -17.98
N LYS A 120 2.63 -7.42 -16.81
CA LYS A 120 3.82 -7.45 -15.96
C LYS A 120 3.47 -7.88 -14.53
N ALA A 121 3.05 -9.14 -14.35
CA ALA A 121 3.01 -9.71 -13.01
C ALA A 121 4.43 -9.66 -12.43
N GLY A 122 4.61 -8.82 -11.41
CA GLY A 122 5.93 -8.46 -10.90
C GLY A 122 5.87 -8.12 -9.43
N ALA A 123 6.81 -7.30 -8.95
CA ALA A 123 6.89 -6.94 -7.55
C ALA A 123 5.61 -6.27 -7.03
N LEU A 124 5.28 -6.53 -5.78
CA LEU A 124 4.32 -5.75 -5.00
C LEU A 124 5.05 -4.60 -4.33
N PHE A 125 4.52 -3.40 -4.53
CA PHE A 125 4.94 -2.20 -3.81
C PHE A 125 3.79 -1.65 -2.97
N LEU A 126 4.11 -1.05 -1.84
CA LEU A 126 3.15 -0.45 -0.91
C LEU A 126 3.46 1.03 -0.66
N THR A 127 2.43 1.85 -0.50
CA THR A 127 2.56 3.25 -0.08
C THR A 127 1.27 3.80 0.51
N GLY A 128 1.32 5.01 1.07
CA GLY A 128 0.14 5.79 1.43
C GLY A 128 -0.40 6.55 0.23
N ASN A 129 -1.74 6.60 0.09
CA ASN A 129 -2.42 7.37 -0.93
C ASN A 129 -2.22 8.87 -0.70
N GLU A 130 -1.38 9.48 -1.50
CA GLU A 130 -1.01 10.89 -1.35
C GLU A 130 -0.75 11.55 -2.70
N ALA A 131 -0.89 12.87 -2.79
CA ALA A 131 -0.43 13.60 -3.94
C ALA A 131 1.10 13.53 -4.07
N ARG A 132 1.60 13.43 -5.31
CA ARG A 132 3.01 13.19 -5.60
C ARG A 132 3.98 14.16 -4.91
N ALA A 133 3.56 15.42 -4.72
CA ALA A 133 4.34 16.47 -4.08
C ALA A 133 4.54 16.26 -2.56
N PHE A 134 3.65 15.50 -1.89
CA PHE A 134 3.64 15.36 -0.42
C PHE A 134 4.06 13.98 0.07
N VAL A 135 4.27 13.00 -0.81
CA VAL A 135 4.53 11.61 -0.38
C VAL A 135 5.79 11.45 0.47
N ASN A 136 6.83 12.26 0.20
CA ASN A 136 8.08 12.23 0.95
C ASN A 136 7.96 12.89 2.34
N LEU A 137 6.80 13.46 2.65
CA LEU A 137 6.53 14.13 3.92
C LEU A 137 5.73 13.24 4.89
N PHE A 138 5.46 11.98 4.52
CA PHE A 138 4.86 10.99 5.42
C PHE A 138 5.79 10.72 6.61
N LYS A 139 5.27 10.94 7.82
CA LYS A 139 5.96 10.57 9.06
C LYS A 139 5.30 9.35 9.69
N GLY A 140 6.07 8.56 10.43
CA GLY A 140 5.60 7.30 10.99
C GLY A 140 5.66 6.16 9.98
N THR A 141 5.39 4.95 10.47
CA THR A 141 5.48 3.71 9.69
C THR A 141 4.28 2.82 10.01
N LEU A 142 3.89 2.00 9.04
CA LEU A 142 2.94 0.91 9.21
C LEU A 142 3.66 -0.42 8.99
N LYS A 143 3.68 -1.29 9.99
CA LYS A 143 4.13 -2.66 9.84
C LYS A 143 3.06 -3.51 9.17
N VAL A 144 3.37 -4.08 8.02
CA VAL A 144 2.44 -4.82 7.16
C VAL A 144 2.91 -6.25 6.98
N SER A 145 2.01 -7.21 7.17
CA SER A 145 2.24 -8.62 6.84
C SER A 145 1.55 -8.98 5.52
N ILE A 146 2.27 -9.71 4.68
CA ILE A 146 1.75 -10.27 3.43
C ILE A 146 1.84 -11.79 3.51
N GLU A 147 0.72 -12.45 3.22
CA GLU A 147 0.57 -13.90 3.26
C GLU A 147 -0.07 -14.40 1.96
N GLN A 148 0.29 -15.61 1.55
CA GLN A 148 -0.27 -16.28 0.39
C GLN A 148 -1.14 -17.46 0.84
N ALA A 149 -2.27 -17.67 0.16
CA ALA A 149 -3.09 -18.86 0.34
C ALA A 149 -2.34 -20.12 -0.16
N LEU A 150 -2.38 -21.19 0.64
CA LEU A 150 -1.92 -22.53 0.27
C LEU A 150 -2.92 -23.27 -0.61
#